data_AF-A0A4U1ICF6-F1
#
_entry.id   AF-A0A4U1ICF6-F1
#
_cell.length_a   1.000
_cell.length_b   1.000
_cell.length_c   1.000
_cell.angle_alpha   90.00
_cell.angle_beta   90.00
_cell.angle_gamma   90.00
#
_symmetry.space_group_name_H-M   'P 1'
#
loop_
_entity.id
_entity.type
_entity.pdbx_description
1 polymer ?
#
loop_
_entity_poly.entity_id
_entity_poly.type
_entity_poly.pdbx_seq_one_letter_code
_entity_poly.pdbx_strand_id
1 'polypeptide(L)'
;MPEHRDLRACVKAIQEDRKGRAVRTAAPPWSDTPSPAQVLYGNRSRVPQNLGTPSYSPGTGTPLGDAQSFQYSESAEGGELRVLAARGVSEQSEGECFSEYEFDLEQCNFIRALTQDFRAFAVCKQTAFENYQRCRGY
;
A
#
# COMPACT_ATOMS: atom_id res chain seq x y z
N MET A 1 -40.96 12.66 -17.95
CA MET A 1 -40.54 12.00 -16.71
C MET A 1 -40.92 10.54 -16.82
N PRO A 2 -40.04 9.58 -16.49
CA PRO A 2 -40.39 8.16 -16.55
C PRO A 2 -41.54 7.84 -15.61
N GLU A 3 -42.45 6.98 -16.04
CA GLU A 3 -43.57 6.56 -15.20
C GLU A 3 -43.09 5.59 -14.11
N HIS A 4 -43.81 5.51 -13.00
CA HIS A 4 -43.43 4.67 -11.86
C HIS A 4 -43.35 3.17 -12.21
N ARG A 5 -44.05 2.74 -13.27
CA ARG A 5 -43.93 1.39 -13.83
C ARG A 5 -42.56 1.16 -14.50
N ASP A 6 -42.05 2.14 -15.22
CA ASP A 6 -40.78 2.05 -15.96
C ASP A 6 -39.60 1.98 -14.99
N LEU A 7 -39.65 2.76 -13.90
CA LEU A 7 -38.65 2.72 -12.85
C LEU A 7 -38.58 1.34 -12.16
N ARG A 8 -39.74 0.73 -11.87
CA ARG A 8 -39.79 -0.62 -11.28
C ARG A 8 -39.28 -1.69 -12.23
N ALA A 9 -39.60 -1.58 -13.53
CA ALA A 9 -39.09 -2.48 -14.54
C ALA A 9 -37.55 -2.39 -14.66
N CYS A 10 -37.01 -1.17 -14.63
CA CYS A 10 -35.57 -0.92 -14.66
C CYS A 10 -34.85 -1.53 -13.45
N VAL A 11 -35.34 -1.28 -12.23
CA VAL A 11 -34.76 -1.85 -11.00
C VAL A 11 -34.77 -3.38 -11.04
N LYS A 12 -35.86 -3.98 -11.53
CA LYS A 12 -35.96 -5.44 -11.67
C LYS A 12 -34.93 -6.00 -12.65
N ALA A 13 -34.73 -5.34 -13.79
CA ALA A 13 -33.73 -5.73 -14.77
C ALA A 13 -32.29 -5.67 -14.20
N ILE A 14 -31.97 -4.63 -13.42
CA ILE A 14 -30.67 -4.50 -12.75
C ILE A 14 -30.44 -5.64 -11.74
N GLN A 15 -31.48 -6.03 -11.00
CA GLN A 15 -31.38 -7.15 -10.05
C GLN A 15 -31.17 -8.49 -10.75
N GLU A 16 -31.81 -8.72 -11.89
CA GLU A 16 -31.65 -9.94 -12.69
C GLU A 16 -30.26 -10.03 -13.32
N ASP A 17 -29.74 -8.93 -13.86
CA ASP A 17 -28.36 -8.87 -14.38
C ASP A 17 -27.32 -9.17 -13.29
N ARG A 18 -27.50 -8.59 -12.09
CA ARG A 18 -26.64 -8.85 -10.93
C ARG A 18 -26.66 -10.32 -10.51
N LYS A 19 -27.83 -10.97 -10.51
CA LYS A 19 -27.96 -12.41 -10.23
C LYS A 19 -27.25 -13.25 -11.28
N GLY A 20 -27.40 -12.92 -12.57
CA GLY A 20 -26.70 -13.62 -13.65
C GLY A 20 -25.18 -13.44 -13.60
N ARG A 21 -24.70 -12.24 -13.23
CA ARG A 21 -23.28 -11.96 -13.04
C ARG A 21 -22.70 -12.72 -11.84
N ALA A 22 -23.43 -12.82 -10.72
CA ALA A 22 -22.98 -13.59 -9.55
C ALA A 22 -22.72 -15.07 -9.88
N VAL A 23 -23.55 -15.67 -10.75
CA VAL A 23 -23.37 -17.05 -11.24
C VAL A 23 -22.14 -17.16 -12.15
N ARG A 24 -21.85 -16.15 -12.97
CA ARG A 24 -20.66 -16.10 -13.85
C ARG A 24 -19.36 -15.76 -13.13
N THR A 25 -19.46 -15.18 -11.93
CA THR A 25 -18.32 -14.82 -11.07
C THR A 25 -18.10 -15.84 -9.95
N ALA A 26 -18.81 -16.98 -9.97
CA ALA A 26 -18.45 -18.13 -9.17
C ALA A 26 -17.04 -18.56 -9.61
N ALA A 27 -16.05 -18.12 -8.85
CA ALA A 27 -14.65 -18.47 -9.06
C ALA A 27 -14.55 -20.00 -9.17
N PRO A 28 -13.66 -20.53 -10.02
CA PRO A 28 -13.36 -21.96 -10.00
C PRO A 28 -13.00 -22.39 -8.57
N PRO A 29 -13.24 -23.66 -8.20
CA PRO A 29 -12.80 -24.19 -6.91
C PRO A 29 -11.31 -23.89 -6.80
N TRP A 30 -10.98 -22.95 -5.92
CA TRP A 30 -9.68 -22.57 -5.40
C TRP A 30 -8.61 -23.59 -5.78
N SER A 31 -7.86 -23.29 -6.84
CA SER A 31 -6.57 -23.92 -7.04
C SER A 31 -5.67 -23.45 -5.90
N ASP A 32 -5.12 -24.38 -5.12
CA ASP A 32 -4.19 -24.14 -4.01
C ASP A 32 -2.87 -23.46 -4.42
N THR A 33 -2.74 -23.04 -5.67
CA THR A 33 -1.61 -22.26 -6.17
C THR A 33 -1.75 -20.80 -5.72
N PRO A 34 -0.82 -20.28 -4.88
CA PRO A 34 -0.84 -18.89 -4.50
C PRO A 34 -0.67 -18.02 -5.74
N SER A 35 -1.56 -17.04 -5.91
CA SER A 35 -1.40 -16.00 -6.93
C SER A 35 -0.03 -15.33 -6.77
N PRO A 36 0.64 -14.88 -7.84
CA PRO A 36 1.91 -14.13 -7.74
C PRO A 36 1.81 -12.93 -6.77
N ALA A 37 0.62 -12.33 -6.65
CA ALA A 37 0.35 -11.27 -5.69
C ALA A 37 0.34 -11.76 -4.23
N GLN A 38 -0.10 -12.99 -3.96
CA GLN A 38 -0.03 -13.62 -2.63
C GLN A 38 1.40 -14.04 -2.27
N VAL A 39 2.25 -14.34 -3.27
CA VAL A 39 3.68 -14.59 -3.04
C VAL A 39 4.41 -13.30 -2.61
N LEU A 40 4.05 -12.17 -3.23
CA LEU A 40 4.69 -10.87 -2.97
C LEU A 40 4.10 -10.12 -1.77
N TYR A 41 2.79 -10.17 -1.59
CA TYR A 41 2.02 -9.40 -0.60
C TYR A 41 1.19 -10.26 0.36
N GLY A 42 1.32 -11.59 0.32
CA GLY A 42 0.69 -12.45 1.31
C GLY A 42 1.14 -12.08 2.71
N ASN A 43 0.26 -12.29 3.70
CA ASN A 43 0.48 -12.09 5.13
C ASN A 43 1.54 -13.03 5.74
N ARG A 44 2.63 -13.29 5.02
CA ARG A 44 3.82 -13.89 5.59
C ARG A 44 4.41 -12.84 6.50
N SER A 45 4.08 -12.96 7.80
CA SER A 45 4.75 -12.23 8.87
C SER A 45 6.25 -12.25 8.59
N ARG A 46 6.82 -11.12 8.19
CA ARG A 46 8.28 -10.91 8.12
C ARG A 46 8.88 -10.74 9.52
N VAL A 47 8.13 -11.10 10.55
CA VAL A 47 8.62 -11.28 11.91
C VAL A 47 8.85 -12.78 12.08
N PRO A 48 10.03 -13.21 12.55
CA PRO A 48 10.23 -14.59 12.96
C PRO A 48 9.12 -14.98 13.93
N GLN A 49 8.33 -16.02 13.62
CA GLN A 49 7.27 -16.52 14.52
C GLN A 49 7.83 -17.23 15.77
N ASN A 50 9.10 -17.06 16.09
CA ASN A 50 9.70 -17.56 17.31
C ASN A 50 10.03 -16.39 18.24
N LEU A 51 8.99 -15.74 18.76
CA LEU A 51 9.09 -14.79 19.88
C LEU A 51 9.14 -15.49 21.25
N GLY A 52 9.23 -16.83 21.29
CA GLY A 52 9.22 -17.62 22.53
C GLY A 52 10.48 -18.43 22.82
N THR A 53 11.40 -18.56 21.86
CA THR A 53 12.63 -19.34 22.07
C THR A 53 13.82 -18.42 21.84
N PRO A 54 14.54 -17.98 22.89
CA PRO A 54 15.77 -17.23 22.69
C PRO A 54 16.75 -18.17 21.97
N SER A 55 17.08 -17.85 20.72
CA SER A 55 18.27 -18.38 20.05
C SER A 55 19.50 -17.72 20.67
N TYR A 56 19.72 -17.99 21.96
CA TYR A 56 20.99 -17.77 22.60
C TYR A 56 21.88 -18.93 22.17
N SER A 57 22.65 -18.74 21.10
CA SER A 57 23.92 -19.46 20.99
C SER A 57 24.78 -18.95 22.15
N PRO A 58 25.10 -19.77 23.16
CA PRO A 58 26.06 -19.39 24.18
C PRO A 58 27.42 -19.40 23.48
N GLY A 59 27.95 -18.24 23.10
CA GLY A 59 29.36 -18.21 22.71
C GLY A 59 29.92 -17.11 21.84
N THR A 60 29.16 -16.12 21.34
CA THR A 60 29.82 -15.04 20.57
C THR A 60 29.05 -13.71 20.49
N GLY A 61 28.37 -13.32 21.56
CA GLY A 61 28.05 -11.91 21.75
C GLY A 61 29.29 -11.23 22.31
N THR A 62 29.87 -10.24 21.62
CA THR A 62 30.78 -9.29 22.27
C THR A 62 30.01 -8.67 23.43
N PRO A 63 30.41 -8.92 24.69
CA PRO A 63 29.70 -8.38 25.84
C PRO A 63 29.78 -6.85 25.77
N LEU A 64 28.62 -6.17 25.73
CA LEU A 64 28.55 -4.71 25.79
C LEU A 64 28.93 -4.16 27.18
N GLY A 65 29.39 -5.02 28.11
CA GLY A 65 29.82 -4.63 29.45
C GLY A 65 31.02 -3.67 29.45
N ASP A 66 31.84 -3.71 28.40
CA ASP A 66 33.00 -2.83 28.22
C ASP A 66 32.77 -1.76 27.13
N ALA A 67 31.54 -1.62 26.62
CA ALA A 67 31.23 -0.58 25.65
C ALA A 67 31.25 0.79 26.35
N GLN A 68 32.14 1.67 25.92
CA GLN A 68 32.18 3.06 26.36
C GLN A 68 30.81 3.70 26.10
N SER A 69 30.25 4.39 27.10
CA SER A 69 29.08 5.23 26.89
C SER A 69 29.41 6.30 25.85
N PHE A 70 28.60 6.42 24.79
CA PHE A 70 28.75 7.55 23.88
C PHE A 70 28.37 8.83 24.63
N GLN A 71 29.27 9.80 24.64
CA GLN A 71 28.96 11.11 25.18
C GLN A 71 28.26 11.91 24.09
N TYR A 72 27.07 12.43 24.39
CA TYR A 72 26.38 13.37 23.51
C TYR A 72 27.23 14.65 23.43
N SER A 73 27.91 14.85 22.30
CA SER A 73 28.57 16.11 21.98
C SER A 73 27.62 16.98 21.17
N GLU A 74 27.31 18.18 21.67
CA GLU A 74 26.49 19.17 20.97
C GLU A 74 27.17 19.69 19.67
N SER A 75 28.44 19.33 19.46
CA SER A 75 29.26 19.70 18.32
C SER A 75 29.22 18.69 17.16
N ALA A 76 28.06 18.09 16.87
CA ALA A 76 27.76 17.76 15.49
C ALA A 76 27.12 19.01 14.91
N GLU A 77 27.89 19.80 14.16
CA GLU A 77 27.39 20.98 13.46
C GLU A 77 26.04 20.62 12.82
N GLY A 78 24.96 21.15 13.39
CA GLY A 78 23.57 20.86 13.04
C GLY A 78 23.18 21.31 11.62
N GLY A 79 24.17 21.53 10.75
CA GLY A 79 24.02 21.76 9.32
C GLY A 79 23.73 20.47 8.56
N GLU A 80 24.41 19.35 8.86
CA GLU A 80 24.34 18.16 7.99
C GLU A 80 23.11 17.27 8.27
N LEU A 81 22.67 17.14 9.53
CA LEU A 81 21.41 16.44 9.88
C LEU A 81 20.18 17.13 9.29
N ARG A 82 20.22 18.46 9.13
CA ARG A 82 19.17 19.20 8.44
C ARG A 82 19.12 18.86 6.95
N VAL A 83 20.23 18.52 6.31
CA VAL A 83 20.25 18.18 4.87
C VAL A 83 19.61 16.80 4.59
N LEU A 84 19.70 15.87 5.54
CA LEU A 84 19.00 14.57 5.43
C LEU A 84 17.50 14.68 5.71
N ALA A 85 17.09 15.51 6.67
CA ALA A 85 15.67 15.80 6.94
C ALA A 85 15.05 16.78 5.92
N ALA A 86 15.86 17.61 5.25
CA ALA A 86 15.43 18.56 4.23
C ALA A 86 15.24 17.94 2.85
N ARG A 87 15.39 16.61 2.71
CA ARG A 87 14.91 15.92 1.50
C ARG A 87 13.39 15.89 1.40
N GLY A 88 12.67 16.25 2.46
CA GLY A 88 11.23 16.47 2.43
C GLY A 88 10.87 17.91 2.05
N VAL A 89 9.75 18.05 1.34
CA VAL A 89 9.10 19.34 1.05
C VAL A 89 8.52 19.99 2.33
N SER A 90 8.19 21.28 2.30
CA SER A 90 7.55 21.96 3.43
C SER A 90 6.16 21.37 3.72
N GLU A 91 5.61 21.55 4.93
CA GLU A 91 4.28 21.00 5.29
C GLU A 91 3.17 21.39 4.30
N GLN A 92 3.15 22.65 3.86
CA GLN A 92 2.20 23.12 2.85
C GLN A 92 2.37 22.40 1.50
N SER A 93 3.61 22.22 1.05
CA SER A 93 3.89 21.54 -0.22
C SER A 93 3.72 20.02 -0.12
N GLU A 94 3.87 19.43 1.06
CA GLU A 94 3.49 18.04 1.32
C GLU A 94 1.98 17.84 1.19
N GLY A 95 1.17 18.79 1.66
CA GLY A 95 -0.28 18.78 1.48
C GLY A 95 -0.68 18.83 0.01
N GLU A 96 -0.01 19.66 -0.79
CA GLU A 96 -0.21 19.72 -2.25
C GLU A 96 0.13 18.38 -2.91
N CYS A 97 1.32 17.83 -2.66
CA CYS A 97 1.71 16.50 -3.14
C CYS A 97 0.71 15.41 -2.74
N PHE A 98 0.21 15.45 -1.50
CA PHE A 98 -0.74 14.46 -1.00
C PHE A 98 -2.11 14.57 -1.68
N SER A 99 -2.60 15.78 -1.93
CA SER A 99 -3.86 15.99 -2.65
C SER A 99 -3.81 15.48 -4.10
N GLU A 100 -2.69 15.68 -4.79
CA GLU A 100 -2.46 15.08 -6.11
C GLU A 100 -2.43 13.54 -6.04
N TYR A 101 -1.77 12.99 -5.03
CA TYR A 101 -1.72 11.55 -4.81
C TYR A 101 -3.12 10.95 -4.58
N GLU A 102 -3.97 11.60 -3.78
CA GLU A 102 -5.35 11.16 -3.57
C GLU A 102 -6.16 11.19 -4.87
N PHE A 103 -5.99 12.24 -5.68
CA PHE A 103 -6.62 12.34 -6.98
C PHE A 103 -6.16 11.23 -7.95
N ASP A 104 -4.87 10.93 -7.99
CA ASP A 104 -4.32 9.82 -8.77
C ASP A 104 -4.89 8.46 -8.32
N LEU A 105 -5.08 8.24 -7.02
CA LEU A 105 -5.72 7.03 -6.50
C LEU A 105 -7.17 6.90 -6.95
N GLU A 106 -7.92 8.01 -7.01
CA GLU A 106 -9.29 8.02 -7.54
C GLU A 106 -9.32 7.65 -9.02
N GLN A 107 -8.40 8.21 -9.82
CA GLN A 107 -8.25 7.85 -11.23
C GLN A 107 -7.91 6.36 -11.41
N CYS A 108 -7.04 5.80 -10.56
CA CYS A 108 -6.76 4.36 -10.58
C CYS A 108 -8.01 3.53 -10.28
N ASN A 109 -8.86 3.96 -9.35
CA ASN A 109 -10.13 3.29 -9.08
C ASN A 109 -11.07 3.34 -10.29
N PHE A 110 -11.09 4.45 -11.03
CA PHE A 110 -11.83 4.56 -12.28
C PHE A 110 -11.29 3.62 -13.36
N ILE A 111 -9.97 3.55 -13.55
CA ILE A 111 -9.33 2.59 -14.47
C ILE A 111 -9.75 1.17 -14.13
N ARG A 112 -9.72 0.79 -12.84
CA ARG A 112 -10.16 -0.53 -12.39
C ARG A 112 -11.62 -0.81 -12.75
N ALA A 113 -12.49 0.19 -12.63
CA ALA A 113 -13.90 0.05 -12.96
C ALA A 113 -14.13 -0.15 -14.47
N LEU A 114 -13.35 0.54 -15.31
CA LEU A 114 -13.47 0.48 -16.77
C LEU A 114 -12.83 -0.77 -17.38
N THR A 115 -11.57 -1.06 -17.03
CA THR A 115 -10.78 -2.09 -17.72
C THR A 115 -10.99 -3.48 -17.11
N GLN A 116 -11.41 -3.55 -15.84
CA GLN A 116 -11.46 -4.78 -15.05
C GLN A 116 -10.13 -5.55 -15.01
N ASP A 117 -9.02 -4.92 -15.39
CA ASP A 117 -7.68 -5.50 -15.35
C ASP A 117 -6.96 -5.08 -14.05
N PHE A 118 -6.67 -6.07 -13.21
CA PHE A 118 -5.95 -5.87 -11.96
C PHE A 118 -4.50 -5.41 -12.17
N ARG A 119 -3.86 -5.77 -13.30
CA ARG A 119 -2.49 -5.35 -13.59
C ARG A 119 -2.43 -3.87 -13.89
N ALA A 120 -3.34 -3.38 -14.73
CA ALA A 120 -3.47 -1.95 -15.02
C ALA A 120 -3.71 -1.14 -13.73
N PHE A 121 -4.60 -1.62 -12.85
CA PHE A 121 -4.82 -0.99 -11.54
C PHE A 121 -3.57 -0.96 -10.65
N ALA A 122 -2.84 -2.08 -10.58
CA ALA A 122 -1.63 -2.18 -9.76
C ALA A 122 -0.52 -1.23 -10.25
N VAL A 123 -0.29 -1.21 -11.56
CA VAL A 123 0.69 -0.30 -12.18
C VAL A 123 0.29 1.15 -11.95
N CYS A 124 -0.98 1.50 -12.12
CA CYS A 124 -1.48 2.85 -11.86
C CYS A 124 -1.15 3.30 -10.43
N LYS A 125 -1.47 2.48 -9.42
CA LYS A 125 -1.19 2.81 -8.02
C LYS A 125 0.31 2.92 -7.71
N GLN A 126 1.13 2.09 -8.35
CA GLN A 126 2.57 2.16 -8.23
C GLN A 126 3.09 3.50 -8.78
N THR A 127 2.68 3.86 -9.99
CA THR A 127 3.06 5.14 -10.60
C THR A 127 2.59 6.34 -9.79
N ALA A 128 1.36 6.31 -9.26
CA ALA A 128 0.86 7.35 -8.35
C ALA A 128 1.76 7.52 -7.11
N PHE A 129 2.19 6.40 -6.51
CA PHE A 129 3.11 6.44 -5.38
C PHE A 129 4.50 6.97 -5.76
N GLU A 130 5.05 6.56 -6.91
CA GLU A 130 6.32 7.08 -7.41
C GLU A 130 6.26 8.59 -7.67
N ASN A 131 5.13 9.09 -8.20
CA ASN A 131 4.90 10.52 -8.39
C ASN A 131 4.85 11.27 -7.06
N TYR A 132 4.14 10.73 -6.07
CA TYR A 132 4.09 11.30 -4.71
C TYR A 132 5.47 11.38 -4.07
N GLN A 133 6.27 10.32 -4.18
CA GLN A 133 7.64 10.29 -3.67
C GLN A 133 8.52 11.32 -4.38
N ARG A 134 8.43 11.41 -5.72
CA ARG A 134 9.16 12.40 -6.51
C ARG A 134 8.77 13.83 -6.14
N CYS A 135 7.48 14.11 -5.96
CA CYS A 135 6.98 15.41 -5.52
C CYS A 135 7.59 15.82 -4.18
N ARG A 136 7.74 14.86 -3.27
CA ARG A 136 8.34 15.07 -1.95
C ARG A 136 9.87 15.08 -1.94
N GLY A 137 10.53 14.87 -3.08
CA GLY A 137 12.00 14.90 -3.18
C GLY A 137 12.72 13.55 -2.99
N TYR A 138 12.01 12.42 -3.14
CA TYR A 138 12.56 11.06 -3.04
C TYR A 138 12.78 10.37 -4.39
#